data_AF-B1YAG3-F1
#
_entry.id   AF-B1YAG3-F1
#
_cell.length_a   1.000
_cell.length_b   1.000
_cell.length_c   1.000
_cell.angle_alpha   90.00
_cell.angle_beta   90.00
_cell.angle_gamma   90.00
#
_symmetry.space_group_name_H-M   'P 1'
#
loop_
_entity.id
_entity.type
_entity.pdbx_description
1 polymer ?
#
loop_
_entity_poly.entity_id
_entity_poly.type
_entity_poly.pdbx_seq_one_letter_code
_entity_poly.pdbx_strand_id
1 'polypeptide(L)' 'MFVVKCDSCGFVLYRGPDPKTVEAVLKMWGGVCPKCLSPLERRPIKIGIGLVKKVS' A
#
# COMPACT_ATOMS: atom_id res chain seq x y z
N MET A 1 7.46 -9.85 4.08
CA MET A 1 7.35 -9.11 2.80
C MET A 1 6.13 -8.20 2.89
N PHE A 2 6.33 -6.89 2.93
CA PHE A 2 5.26 -5.91 2.98
C PHE A 2 4.96 -5.39 1.57
N VAL A 3 3.67 -5.18 1.30
CA VAL A 3 3.19 -4.70 0.01
C VAL A 3 2.15 -3.62 0.26
N VAL A 4 2.34 -2.47 -0.40
CA VAL A 4 1.34 -1.40 -0.44
C VAL A 4 0.83 -1.32 -1.87
N LYS A 5 -0.51 -1.38 -2.01
CA LYS A 5 -1.18 -1.34 -3.31
C LYS A 5 -2.12 -0.15 -3.35
N CYS A 6 -2.29 0.43 -4.53
CA CYS A 6 -3.38 1.34 -4.81
C CYS A 6 -4.70 0.59 -4.66
N ASP A 7 -5.61 1.14 -3.87
CA ASP A 7 -6.94 0.58 -3.67
C ASP A 7 -7.77 0.61 -4.96
N SER A 8 -7.66 1.69 -5.76
CA SER A 8 -8.46 1.88 -6.96
C SER A 8 -8.06 0.99 -8.14
N CYS A 9 -6.76 0.76 -8.37
CA CYS A 9 -6.28 0.01 -9.56
C CYS A 9 -5.36 -1.17 -9.27
N GLY A 10 -5.06 -1.45 -7.99
CA GLY A 10 -4.18 -2.54 -7.57
C GLY A 10 -2.70 -2.34 -7.84
N PHE A 11 -2.28 -1.19 -8.38
CA PHE A 11 -0.86 -0.89 -8.65
C PHE A 11 -0.01 -1.00 -7.38
N VAL A 12 1.15 -1.65 -7.47
CA VAL A 12 2.06 -1.82 -6.32
C VAL A 12 2.86 -0.55 -6.11
N LEU A 13 2.47 0.23 -5.11
CA LEU A 13 3.13 1.48 -4.71
C LEU A 13 4.43 1.23 -3.95
N TYR A 14 4.51 0.09 -3.23
CA TYR A 14 5.71 -0.34 -2.52
C TYR A 14 5.72 -1.87 -2.36
N ARG A 15 6.91 -2.46 -2.47
CA ARG A 15 7.19 -3.87 -2.15
C ARG A 15 8.57 -3.95 -1.52
N GLY A 16 8.68 -4.58 -0.35
CA GLY A 16 9.97 -4.75 0.29
C GLY A 16 9.95 -5.61 1.56
N PRO A 17 11.14 -5.86 2.13
CA PRO A 17 11.29 -6.61 3.37
C PRO A 17 10.79 -5.84 4.59
N ASP A 18 10.94 -4.51 4.60
CA ASP A 18 10.58 -3.63 5.72
C ASP A 18 9.22 -2.96 5.52
N PRO A 19 8.42 -2.77 6.59
CA PRO A 19 7.21 -1.99 6.51
C PRO A 19 7.55 -0.50 6.34
N LYS A 20 6.95 0.15 5.35
CA LYS A 20 6.96 1.62 5.23
C LYS A 20 5.64 2.19 5.73
N THR A 21 5.70 3.37 6.35
CA THR A 21 4.48 4.09 6.73
C THR A 21 3.75 4.60 5.48
N VAL A 22 2.44 4.83 5.61
CA VAL A 22 1.60 5.31 4.51
C VAL A 22 2.11 6.66 4.01
N GLU A 23 2.56 7.55 4.89
CA GLU A 23 3.11 8.87 4.56
C GLU A 23 4.38 8.77 3.73
N ALA A 24 5.26 7.82 4.04
CA ALA A 24 6.46 7.58 3.26
C ALA A 24 6.09 7.13 1.84
N VAL A 25 5.10 6.25 1.71
CA VAL A 25 4.60 5.80 0.40
C VAL A 25 3.91 6.92 -0.38
N LEU A 26 3.13 7.76 0.29
CA LEU A 26 2.50 8.94 -0.30
C LEU A 26 3.51 9.95 -0.84
N LYS A 27 4.56 10.24 -0.08
CA LYS A 27 5.63 11.17 -0.49
C LYS A 27 6.39 10.67 -1.71
N MET A 28 6.55 9.37 -1.88
CA MET A 28 7.22 8.79 -3.07
C MET A 28 6.46 9.11 -4.37
N TRP A 29 5.14 9.27 -4.32
CA TRP A 29 4.28 9.44 -5.49
C TRP A 29 3.54 10.79 -5.53
N GLY A 30 3.92 11.75 -4.68
CA GLY A 30 3.30 13.09 -4.65
C GLY A 30 1.81 13.08 -4.28
N GLY A 31 1.33 12.05 -3.57
CA GLY A 31 -0.08 11.93 -3.16
C GLY A 31 -1.04 11.45 -4.25
N VAL A 32 -0.56 10.99 -5.41
CA VAL A 32 -1.40 10.45 -6.48
C VAL A 32 -0.87 9.10 -6.98
N CYS A 33 -1.76 8.23 -7.44
CA CYS A 33 -1.32 6.98 -8.05
C CYS A 33 -0.71 7.25 -9.43
N PRO A 34 0.51 6.76 -9.73
CA PRO A 34 1.14 6.99 -11.05
C PRO A 34 0.43 6.27 -12.19
N LYS A 35 -0.42 5.27 -11.88
CA LYS A 35 -1.10 4.44 -12.89
C LYS A 35 -2.50 4.95 -13.22
N CYS A 36 -3.34 5.19 -12.21
CA CYS A 36 -4.75 5.56 -12.41
C CYS A 36 -5.07 6.99 -12.00
N LEU A 37 -4.08 7.76 -11.52
CA LEU A 37 -4.21 9.15 -11.06
C LEU A 37 -5.19 9.35 -9.89
N SER A 38 -5.70 8.28 -9.30
CA SER A 38 -6.54 8.36 -8.11
C SER A 38 -5.75 8.98 -6.95
N PRO A 39 -6.38 9.86 -6.15
CA PRO A 39 -5.74 10.46 -4.99
C PRO A 39 -5.38 9.37 -4.00
N LEU A 40 -4.12 9.37 -3.55
CA LEU A 40 -3.69 8.50 -2.47
C LEU A 40 -3.98 9.23 -1.16
N GLU A 41 -4.86 8.67 -0.35
CA GLU A 41 -5.26 9.28 0.92
C GLU A 41 -4.43 8.73 2.08
N ARG A 42 -4.24 9.57 3.11
CA ARG A 42 -3.58 9.16 4.36
C ARG A 42 -4.43 8.23 5.21
N ARG A 43 -5.76 8.31 5.04
CA ARG A 43 -6.68 7.52 5.86
C ARG A 43 -6.72 6.10 5.32
N PRO A 44 -6.31 5.09 6.11
CA PRO A 44 -6.49 3.71 5.71
C PRO A 44 -7.99 3.44 5.58
N ILE A 45 -8.43 3.04 4.38
CA ILE A 45 -9.83 2.72 4.11
C ILE A 45 -10.22 1.41 4.82
N LYS A 46 -9.29 0.44 4.87
CA LYS A 46 -9.44 -0.84 5.59
C LYS A 46 -8.10 -1.35 6.10
N ILE A 47 -8.08 -1.83 7.34
CA ILE A 47 -6.94 -2.56 7.93
C ILE A 47 -7.36 -4.02 8.04
N GLY A 48 -6.76 -4.89 7.22
CA GLY A 48 -7.00 -6.34 7.25
C GLY A 48 -5.80 -7.06 7.86
N ILE A 49 -5.94 -7.59 9.07
CA ILE A 49 -4.94 -8.46 9.70
C ILE A 49 -5.32 -9.91 9.36
N GLY A 50 -4.66 -10.48 8.35
CA GLY A 50 -4.80 -11.90 8.01
C GLY A 50 -3.71 -12.71 8.70
N LEU A 51 -4.09 -13.64 9.59
CA LEU A 51 -3.16 -14.65 10.09
C LEU A 51 -2.81 -15.58 8.92
N VAL A 52 -1.56 -15.53 8.46
CA VAL A 52 -1.02 -16.54 7.55
C VAL A 52 -0.93 -17.85 8.33
N LYS A 53 -1.83 -18.80 8.06
CA LYS A 53 -1.69 -20.17 8.56
C LYS A 53 -0.41 -20.76 7.96
N LYS A 54 0.57 -21.08 8.80
CA LYS A 54 1.64 -22.01 8.44
C LYS A 54 0.98 -23.34 8.11
N VAL A 55 1.06 -23.76 6.85
CA VAL A 55 0.84 -25.15 6.47
C VAL A 55 2.10 -25.89 6.91
N SER A 56 1.93 -26.72 7.94
CA SER A 56 2.93 -27.66 8.45
C SER A 56 3.13 -28.81 7.46
#